data_AF-A0AA38XFC8-F1
#
_entry.id   AF-A0AA38XFC8-F1
#
_cell.length_a   1.000
_cell.length_b   1.000
_cell.length_c   1.000
_cell.angle_alpha   90.00
_cell.angle_beta   90.00
_cell.angle_gamma   90.00
#
_symmetry.space_group_name_H-M   'P 1'
#
loop_
_entity.id
_entity.type
_entity.pdbx_description
1 polymer ?
#
loop_
_entity_poly.entity_id
_entity_poly.type
_entity_poly.pdbx_seq_one_letter_code
_entity_poly.pdbx_strand_id
1 'polypeptide(L)'
;MITPDNKDFLYICVSHLSDRGFASPVVDAGEEAAKKKKELLDIEIEKIKQEYEEKQRKKKAKRKAKDDDKDKKKADEDDDKAEKERDDKIKALQTNANGNNKTEDIPRIYALHRNFFQMRVDRVRNLEIAKRNQQRIKDPTFFPAAPKGDFQ
;
A
#
# COMPACT_ATOMS: atom_id res chain seq x y z
N MET A 1 19.58 3.12 25.13
CA MET A 1 20.27 3.72 23.97
C MET A 1 19.38 4.83 23.43
N ILE A 2 19.61 6.06 23.91
CA ILE A 2 19.14 7.29 23.25
C ILE A 2 20.45 7.87 22.73
N THR A 3 20.60 7.91 21.41
CA THR A 3 21.77 8.55 20.81
C THR A 3 21.76 10.04 21.18
N PRO A 4 22.92 10.65 21.48
CA PRO A 4 23.03 12.09 21.77
C PRO A 4 22.39 12.98 20.70
N ASP A 5 22.29 12.48 19.47
CA ASP A 5 21.85 13.23 18.30
C ASP A 5 20.32 13.26 18.10
N ASN A 6 19.52 12.79 19.08
CA ASN A 6 18.06 12.66 18.97
C ASN A 6 17.56 11.82 17.76
N LYS A 7 18.44 11.05 17.14
CA LYS A 7 18.19 10.21 15.96
C LYS A 7 18.25 8.73 16.34
N ASP A 8 17.09 8.08 16.42
CA ASP A 8 17.07 6.64 16.65
C ASP A 8 17.47 5.90 15.35
N PHE A 9 18.54 5.11 15.43
CA PHE A 9 18.92 4.16 14.38
C PHE A 9 18.35 2.78 14.72
N LEU A 10 17.68 2.16 13.75
CA LEU A 10 17.08 0.84 13.86
C LEU A 10 17.82 -0.09 12.90
N TYR A 11 18.36 -1.19 13.41
CA TYR A 11 18.92 -2.25 12.58
C TYR A 11 17.81 -3.24 12.24
N ILE A 12 17.37 -3.22 10.99
CA ILE A 12 16.18 -3.95 10.54
C ILE A 12 16.51 -4.63 9.22
N CYS A 13 16.01 -5.86 9.02
CA CYS A 13 16.03 -6.52 7.71
C CYS A 13 14.70 -6.28 6.98
N VAL A 14 14.69 -6.51 5.66
CA VAL A 14 13.52 -6.29 4.81
C VAL A 14 12.30 -7.10 5.27
N SER A 15 12.51 -8.29 5.87
CA SER A 15 11.42 -9.10 6.41
C SER A 15 10.70 -8.43 7.58
N HIS A 16 11.41 -7.74 8.48
CA HIS A 16 10.82 -7.08 9.64
C HIS A 16 10.21 -5.70 9.33
N LEU A 17 10.52 -5.12 8.17
CA LEU A 17 9.85 -3.91 7.68
C LEU A 17 8.37 -4.16 7.37
N SER A 18 8.01 -5.41 7.07
CA SER A 18 6.65 -5.86 6.74
C SER A 18 5.84 -6.30 7.97
N ASP A 19 6.42 -6.22 9.17
CA ASP A 19 5.75 -6.65 10.40
C ASP A 19 4.57 -5.72 10.75
N ARG A 20 3.41 -6.32 11.02
CA ARG A 20 2.12 -5.63 11.30
C ARG A 20 2.21 -4.51 12.35
N GLY A 21 3.13 -4.60 13.29
CA GLY A 21 3.28 -3.65 14.40
C GLY A 21 4.49 -2.71 14.31
N PHE A 22 5.30 -2.85 13.25
CA PHE A 22 6.58 -2.16 13.15
C PHE A 22 6.48 -0.87 12.33
N ALA A 23 6.29 -1.00 11.02
CA ALA A 23 6.20 0.12 10.10
C ALA A 23 5.11 -0.12 9.06
N SER A 24 4.42 0.95 8.68
CA SER A 24 3.48 0.92 7.56
C SER A 24 4.16 1.52 6.33
N PRO A 25 4.01 0.92 5.14
CA PRO A 25 4.57 1.52 3.94
C PRO A 25 3.93 2.89 3.69
N VAL A 26 4.76 3.91 3.46
CA VAL A 26 4.28 5.24 3.08
C VAL A 26 3.97 5.15 1.60
N VAL A 27 2.70 4.94 1.28
CA VAL A 27 2.21 5.11 -0.08
C VAL A 27 2.28 6.61 -0.36
N ASP A 28 3.31 7.02 -1.10
CA ASP A 28 3.44 8.40 -1.55
C ASP A 28 2.19 8.74 -2.39
N ALA A 29 1.66 9.97 -2.31
CA ALA A 29 0.42 10.35 -3.00
C ALA A 29 0.45 10.08 -4.53
N GLY A 30 1.66 9.93 -5.09
CA GLY A 30 1.89 9.50 -6.46
C GLY A 30 1.54 8.03 -6.75
N GLU A 31 1.68 7.12 -5.79
CA GLU A 31 1.34 5.70 -5.97
C GLU A 31 -0.16 5.44 -5.84
N GLU A 32 -0.88 6.17 -4.98
CA GLU A 32 -2.35 6.16 -5.00
C GLU A 32 -2.90 6.76 -6.30
N ALA A 33 -2.28 7.83 -6.80
CA ALA A 33 -2.63 8.39 -8.10
C ALA A 33 -2.31 7.42 -9.23
N ALA A 34 -1.23 6.65 -9.14
CA ALA A 34 -0.89 5.62 -10.12
C ALA A 34 -1.86 4.42 -10.05
N LYS A 35 -2.24 3.97 -8.85
CA LYS A 35 -3.26 2.92 -8.66
C LYS A 35 -4.63 3.36 -9.18
N LYS A 36 -5.07 4.57 -8.85
CA LYS A 36 -6.30 5.17 -9.39
C LYS A 36 -6.25 5.31 -10.92
N LYS A 37 -5.10 5.71 -11.49
CA LYS A 37 -4.93 5.77 -12.95
C LYS A 37 -5.00 4.38 -13.59
N LYS A 38 -4.40 3.35 -12.97
CA LYS A 38 -4.49 1.96 -13.45
C LYS A 38 -5.93 1.44 -13.38
N GLU A 39 -6.62 1.65 -12.26
CA GLU A 39 -8.03 1.27 -12.08
C GLU A 39 -8.94 1.98 -13.11
N LEU A 40 -8.73 3.26 -13.38
CA LEU A 40 -9.48 4.00 -14.41
C LEU A 40 -9.21 3.47 -15.82
N LEU A 41 -7.95 3.12 -16.13
CA LEU A 41 -7.59 2.50 -17.41
C LEU A 41 -8.22 1.10 -17.56
N ASP A 42 -8.25 0.31 -16.49
CA ASP A 42 -8.87 -1.02 -16.49
C ASP A 42 -10.39 -0.94 -16.70
N ILE A 43 -11.06 0.03 -16.07
CA ILE A 43 -12.50 0.29 -16.27
C ILE A 43 -12.78 0.70 -17.72
N GLU A 44 -11.93 1.55 -18.31
CA GLU A 44 -12.08 1.97 -19.71
C GLU A 44 -11.87 0.80 -20.67
N ILE A 45 -10.87 -0.04 -20.41
CA ILE A 45 -10.64 -1.28 -21.16
C ILE A 45 -11.86 -2.20 -21.06
N GLU A 46 -12.45 -2.36 -19.88
CA GLU A 46 -13.63 -3.21 -19.68
C GLU A 46 -14.85 -2.68 -20.44
N LYS A 47 -15.10 -1.36 -20.42
CA LYS A 47 -16.17 -0.73 -21.22
C LYS A 47 -15.96 -0.93 -22.72
N ILE A 48 -14.74 -0.69 -23.23
CA ILE A 48 -14.40 -0.93 -24.63
C ILE A 48 -14.65 -2.40 -24.99
N LYS A 49 -14.33 -3.32 -24.08
CA LYS A 49 -14.58 -4.75 -24.29
C LYS A 49 -16.08 -5.06 -24.37
N GLN A 50 -16.89 -4.53 -23.47
CA GLN A 50 -18.33 -4.73 -23.42
C GLN A 50 -19.05 -4.11 -24.62
N GLU A 51 -18.71 -2.88 -25.00
CA GLU A 51 -19.28 -2.23 -26.19
C GLU A 51 -18.96 -2.99 -27.47
N TYR A 52 -17.74 -3.55 -27.56
CA TYR A 52 -17.33 -4.36 -28.69
C TYR A 52 -18.16 -5.65 -28.77
N GLU A 53 -18.31 -6.37 -27.66
CA GLU A 53 -19.10 -7.61 -27.60
C GLU A 53 -20.59 -7.38 -27.90
N GLU A 54 -21.18 -6.26 -27.46
CA GLU A 54 -22.57 -5.93 -27.74
C GLU A 54 -22.79 -5.56 -29.22
N LYS A 55 -21.87 -4.77 -29.81
CA LYS A 55 -21.89 -4.46 -31.25
C LYS A 55 -21.74 -5.74 -32.08
N GLN A 56 -20.87 -6.64 -31.65
CA GLN A 56 -20.67 -7.95 -32.27
C GLN A 56 -21.94 -8.82 -32.21
N ARG A 57 -22.56 -8.94 -31.04
CA ARG A 57 -23.82 -9.68 -30.88
C ARG A 57 -24.95 -9.10 -31.73
N LYS A 58 -25.07 -7.77 -31.81
CA LYS A 58 -26.05 -7.09 -32.67
C LYS A 58 -25.79 -7.32 -34.16
N LYS A 59 -24.53 -7.31 -34.61
CA LYS A 59 -24.14 -7.67 -35.99
C LYS A 59 -24.49 -9.13 -36.29
N LYS A 60 -24.12 -10.07 -35.41
CA LYS A 60 -24.39 -11.51 -35.57
C LYS A 60 -25.89 -11.84 -35.56
N ALA A 61 -26.69 -11.16 -34.74
CA ALA A 61 -28.15 -11.28 -34.73
C ALA A 61 -28.79 -10.77 -36.03
N LYS A 62 -28.34 -9.62 -36.57
CA LYS A 62 -28.81 -9.10 -37.86
C LYS A 62 -28.42 -10.00 -39.04
N ARG A 63 -27.26 -10.66 -38.99
CA ARG A 63 -26.79 -11.61 -40.02
C ARG A 63 -27.57 -12.92 -40.00
N LYS A 64 -28.01 -13.42 -38.85
CA LYS A 64 -28.90 -14.60 -38.76
C LYS A 64 -30.31 -14.36 -39.31
N ALA A 65 -30.73 -13.10 -39.48
CA ALA A 65 -32.05 -12.74 -40.01
C ALA A 65 -32.07 -12.44 -41.51
N LYS A 66 -30.92 -12.31 -42.18
CA LYS A 66 -30.80 -12.14 -43.63
C LYS A 66 -30.07 -13.34 -44.22
N ASP A 67 -30.83 -14.30 -44.74
CA ASP A 67 -30.37 -15.55 -45.35
C ASP A 67 -30.01 -15.31 -46.83
N ASP A 68 -28.87 -14.65 -47.07
CA ASP A 68 -28.35 -14.47 -48.43
C ASP A 68 -26.83 -14.74 -48.47
N ASP A 69 -26.45 -15.82 -49.15
CA ASP A 69 -25.15 -16.52 -49.08
C ASP A 69 -23.96 -15.64 -49.53
N LYS A 70 -24.22 -14.58 -50.30
CA LYS A 70 -23.18 -13.69 -50.85
C LYS A 70 -22.70 -12.60 -49.89
N ASP A 71 -23.51 -12.23 -48.89
CA ASP A 71 -23.20 -11.16 -47.92
C ASP A 71 -22.44 -11.68 -46.68
N LYS A 72 -22.41 -13.01 -46.51
CA LYS A 72 -21.77 -13.71 -45.39
C LYS A 72 -20.24 -13.58 -45.43
N LYS A 73 -19.63 -13.62 -46.62
CA LYS A 73 -18.17 -13.56 -46.79
C LYS A 73 -17.60 -12.16 -46.53
N LYS A 74 -18.33 -11.10 -46.92
CA LYS A 74 -17.89 -9.70 -46.81
C LYS A 74 -17.96 -9.17 -45.38
N ALA A 75 -18.94 -9.62 -44.61
CA ALA A 75 -19.09 -9.23 -43.22
C ALA A 75 -18.25 -10.07 -42.24
N ASP A 76 -17.60 -11.16 -42.69
CA ASP A 76 -16.62 -11.91 -41.88
C ASP A 76 -15.26 -11.22 -41.90
N GLU A 77 -14.85 -10.73 -43.08
CA GLU A 77 -13.67 -9.87 -43.26
C GLU A 77 -13.74 -8.56 -42.46
N ASP A 78 -14.94 -7.95 -42.37
CA ASP A 78 -15.17 -6.73 -41.60
C ASP A 78 -15.19 -6.96 -40.07
N ASP A 79 -15.55 -8.18 -39.65
CA ASP A 79 -15.49 -8.61 -38.24
C ASP A 79 -14.04 -8.81 -37.78
N ASP A 80 -13.26 -9.49 -38.61
CA ASP A 80 -11.84 -9.80 -38.38
C ASP A 80 -10.98 -8.53 -38.34
N LYS A 81 -11.34 -7.52 -39.15
CA LYS A 81 -10.69 -6.21 -39.14
C LYS A 81 -11.03 -5.40 -37.88
N ALA A 82 -12.28 -5.48 -37.42
CA ALA A 82 -12.73 -4.81 -36.20
C ALA A 82 -12.17 -5.46 -34.92
N GLU A 83 -11.97 -6.79 -34.90
CA GLU A 83 -11.27 -7.47 -33.78
C GLU A 83 -9.81 -7.05 -33.70
N LYS A 84 -9.10 -7.01 -34.85
CA LYS A 84 -7.71 -6.52 -34.90
C LYS A 84 -7.58 -5.09 -34.41
N GLU A 85 -8.46 -4.17 -34.82
CA GLU A 85 -8.43 -2.79 -34.32
C GLU A 85 -8.72 -2.67 -32.82
N ARG A 86 -9.57 -3.53 -32.25
CA ARG A 86 -9.83 -3.58 -30.80
C ARG A 86 -8.62 -4.11 -30.05
N ASP A 87 -8.02 -5.19 -30.54
CA ASP A 87 -6.83 -5.80 -29.94
C ASP A 87 -5.61 -4.90 -30.05
N ASP A 88 -5.45 -4.16 -31.15
CA ASP A 88 -4.38 -3.17 -31.30
C ASP A 88 -4.59 -1.97 -30.37
N LYS A 89 -5.84 -1.51 -30.17
CA LYS A 89 -6.15 -0.48 -29.16
C LYS A 89 -5.91 -0.96 -27.73
N ILE A 90 -6.30 -2.20 -27.40
CA ILE A 90 -6.05 -2.80 -26.09
C ILE A 90 -4.55 -2.99 -25.88
N LYS A 91 -3.81 -3.48 -26.89
CA LYS A 91 -2.35 -3.61 -26.82
C LYS A 91 -1.67 -2.27 -26.65
N ALA A 92 -2.11 -1.22 -27.34
CA ALA A 92 -1.56 0.13 -27.19
C ALA A 92 -1.84 0.73 -25.79
N LEU A 93 -2.99 0.44 -25.19
CA LEU A 93 -3.29 0.83 -23.80
C LEU A 93 -2.45 0.02 -22.79
N GLN A 94 -2.25 -1.27 -23.05
CA GLN A 94 -1.46 -2.17 -22.21
C GLN A 94 0.05 -1.88 -22.27
N THR A 95 0.61 -1.53 -23.43
CA THR A 95 2.03 -1.14 -23.54
C THR A 95 2.30 0.18 -22.84
N ASN A 96 1.36 1.14 -22.87
CA ASN A 96 1.45 2.37 -22.09
C ASN A 96 1.35 2.12 -20.57
N ALA A 97 0.61 1.09 -20.13
CA ALA A 97 0.51 0.70 -18.72
C ALA A 97 1.75 -0.07 -18.21
N ASN A 98 2.44 -0.82 -19.08
CA ASN A 98 3.61 -1.62 -18.73
C ASN A 98 4.95 -0.86 -18.75
N GLY A 99 4.95 0.42 -19.15
CA GLY A 99 6.17 1.22 -19.31
C GLY A 99 6.91 1.59 -18.01
N ASN A 100 6.41 1.21 -16.83
CA ASN A 100 7.04 1.58 -15.56
C ASN A 100 7.08 0.41 -14.56
N ASN A 101 8.27 -0.17 -14.47
CA ASN A 101 8.91 -0.77 -13.29
C ASN A 101 8.19 -1.93 -12.60
N LYS A 102 8.44 -3.15 -13.12
CA LYS A 102 8.48 -4.38 -12.30
C LYS A 102 9.78 -4.44 -11.49
N THR A 103 10.05 -3.44 -10.67
CA THR A 103 10.98 -3.63 -9.55
C THR A 103 10.09 -4.01 -8.39
N GLU A 104 10.21 -5.25 -7.92
CA GLU A 104 9.62 -5.83 -6.71
C GLU A 104 8.75 -4.84 -5.91
N ASP A 105 7.46 -5.12 -5.78
CA ASP A 105 6.36 -4.31 -5.22
C ASP A 105 6.51 -4.03 -3.70
N ILE A 106 7.75 -3.79 -3.28
CA ILE A 106 8.20 -3.51 -1.92
C ILE A 106 8.36 -2.00 -1.83
N PRO A 107 7.51 -1.33 -1.03
CA PRO A 107 7.60 0.11 -0.83
C PRO A 107 9.01 0.52 -0.41
N ARG A 108 9.55 1.59 -1.00
CA ARG A 108 10.90 2.08 -0.67
C ARG A 108 10.93 2.90 0.62
N ILE A 109 9.81 3.47 1.00
CA ILE A 109 9.66 4.38 2.13
C ILE A 109 8.62 3.80 3.11
N TYR A 110 8.96 3.79 4.40
CA TYR A 110 8.10 3.28 5.48
C TYR A 110 7.97 4.32 6.60
N ALA A 111 6.79 4.40 7.20
CA ALA A 111 6.50 5.20 8.37
C ALA A 111 6.45 4.28 9.59
N LEU A 112 7.29 4.59 10.57
CA LEU A 112 7.32 3.88 11.85
C LEU A 112 6.02 4.10 12.62
N HIS A 113 5.51 3.07 13.29
CA HIS A 113 4.30 3.20 14.10
C HIS A 113 4.47 4.18 15.27
N ARG A 114 3.37 4.82 15.66
CA ARG A 114 3.34 5.82 16.76
C ARG A 114 3.82 5.26 18.11
N ASN A 115 3.72 3.95 18.31
CA ASN A 115 4.18 3.27 19.53
C ASN A 115 5.67 3.51 19.81
N PHE A 116 6.50 3.63 18.77
CA PHE A 116 7.92 3.91 18.95
C PHE A 116 8.18 5.32 19.51
N PHE A 117 7.39 6.30 19.09
CA PHE A 117 7.43 7.64 19.67
C PHE A 117 7.01 7.60 21.14
N GLN A 118 5.95 6.86 21.46
CA GLN A 118 5.49 6.71 22.85
C GLN A 118 6.56 6.03 23.73
N MET A 119 7.18 4.95 23.26
CA MET A 119 8.30 4.29 23.95
C MET A 119 9.47 5.25 24.21
N ARG A 120 9.77 6.16 23.27
CA ARG A 120 10.82 7.16 23.46
C ARG A 120 10.47 8.12 24.60
N VAL A 121 9.25 8.65 24.61
CA VAL A 121 8.76 9.55 25.66
C VAL A 121 8.78 8.87 27.03
N ASP A 122 8.28 7.63 27.10
CA ASP A 122 8.22 6.88 28.35
C ASP A 122 9.62 6.52 28.86
N ARG A 123 10.57 6.22 27.97
CA ARG A 123 11.97 5.99 28.36
C ARG A 123 12.60 7.23 28.99
N VAL A 124 12.40 8.42 28.42
CA VAL A 124 12.91 9.68 28.99
C VAL A 124 12.29 9.93 30.36
N ARG A 125 10.96 9.81 30.47
CA ARG A 125 10.24 9.96 31.74
C ARG A 125 10.73 8.97 32.80
N ASN A 126 10.91 7.71 32.43
CA ASN A 126 11.38 6.67 33.34
C ASN A 126 12.81 6.92 33.82
N LEU A 127 13.70 7.44 32.95
CA LEU A 127 15.05 7.84 33.33
C LEU A 127 15.06 8.99 34.34
N GLU A 128 14.20 9.99 34.15
CA GLU A 128 14.06 11.10 35.10
C GLU A 128 13.50 10.65 36.45
N ILE A 129 12.47 9.80 36.43
CA ILE A 129 11.89 9.22 37.65
C ILE A 129 12.93 8.38 38.38
N ALA A 130 13.67 7.53 37.67
CA ALA A 130 14.73 6.71 38.26
C ALA A 130 15.82 7.58 38.90
N LYS A 131 16.24 8.66 38.22
CA LYS A 131 17.22 9.62 38.77
C LYS A 131 16.71 10.31 40.03
N ARG A 132 15.45 10.76 40.03
CA ARG A 132 14.81 11.37 41.21
C ARG A 132 14.68 10.38 42.37
N ASN A 133 14.27 9.15 42.08
CA ASN A 133 14.15 8.10 43.10
C ASN A 133 15.51 7.73 43.68
N GLN A 134 16.56 7.66 42.85
CA GLN A 134 17.93 7.41 43.31
C GLN A 134 18.44 8.53 44.22
N GLN A 135 18.08 9.80 43.95
CA GLN A 135 18.40 10.92 44.84
C GLN A 135 17.66 10.78 46.18
N ARG A 136 16.36 10.50 46.16
CA ARG A 136 15.56 10.28 47.38
C ARG A 136 16.08 9.13 48.24
N ILE A 137 16.48 8.01 47.63
CA ILE A 137 17.04 6.86 48.35
C ILE A 137 18.37 7.20 49.04
N LYS A 138 19.14 8.18 48.52
CA LYS A 138 20.37 8.66 49.17
C LYS A 138 20.09 9.53 50.39
N ASP A 139 18.88 10.08 50.53
CA ASP A 139 18.51 10.89 51.69
C ASP A 139 18.31 9.97 52.91
N PRO A 140 19.07 10.15 54.01
CA PRO A 140 18.96 9.29 55.20
C PRO A 140 17.60 9.31 55.89
N THR A 141 16.80 10.35 55.62
CA THR A 141 15.45 10.56 56.15
C THR A 141 14.35 9.95 55.29
N PHE A 142 14.69 9.39 54.12
CA PHE A 142 13.71 8.83 53.17
C PHE A 142 13.14 7.48 53.63
N PHE A 143 13.94 6.68 54.33
CA PHE A 143 13.46 5.42 54.90
C PHE A 143 12.83 5.69 56.27
N PRO A 144 11.63 5.16 56.55
CA PRO A 144 11.01 5.29 57.86
C PRO A 144 11.89 4.59 58.90
N ALA A 145 12.08 5.24 60.05
CA ALA A 145 12.77 4.64 61.18
C ALA A 145 11.95 3.47 61.74
N ALA A 146 12.62 2.42 62.22
CA ALA A 146 11.95 1.33 62.90
C ALA A 146 11.21 1.87 64.14
N PRO A 147 9.94 1.47 64.36
CA PRO A 147 9.18 1.91 65.53
C PRO A 147 9.90 1.45 66.80
N LYS A 148 10.22 2.41 67.67
CA LYS A 148 10.73 2.11 69.02
C LYS A 148 9.52 1.83 69.90
N GLY A 149 9.25 0.54 70.13
CA GLY A 149 8.23 0.12 71.08
C GLY A 149 8.70 0.44 72.48
N ASP A 150 8.29 1.59 73.02
CA ASP A 150 8.34 1.82 74.45
C ASP A 150 7.21 0.99 75.07
N PHE A 151 7.54 -0.25 75.45
CA PHE A 151 6.68 -1.08 76.27
C PHE A 151 6.71 -0.48 77.69
N GLN A 152 5.64 0.23 78.02
CA GLN A 152 5.36 0.83 79.32
C GLN A 152 4.75 -0.18 80.28
#